data_AF-A0A7X0DEJ2-F1
#
_entry.id   AF-A0A7X0DEJ2-F1
#
_cell.length_a   1.000
_cell.length_b   1.000
_cell.length_c   1.000
_cell.angle_alpha   90.00
_cell.angle_beta   90.00
_cell.angle_gamma   90.00
#
_symmetry.space_group_name_H-M   'P 1'
#
loop_
_entity.id
_entity.type
_entity.pdbx_description
1 polymer ?
#
loop_
_entity_poly.entity_id
_entity_poly.type
_entity_poly.pdbx_seq_one_letter_code
_entity_poly.pdbx_strand_id
1 'polypeptide(L)' 'MSVRSTDKRITAPEVRARKGAEPLVGLTAYSALTAHLVDQHADVILVGDNLA' A
#
# COMPACT_ATOMS: atom_id res chain seq x y z
N MET A 1 -9.19 26.99 -1.66
CA MET A 1 -8.07 26.17 -2.17
C MET A 1 -8.08 24.86 -1.42
N SER A 2 -8.41 23.74 -2.07
CA SER A 2 -8.39 22.41 -1.43
C SER A 2 -6.97 21.86 -1.51
N VAL A 3 -6.31 21.64 -0.36
CA VAL A 3 -4.96 21.11 -0.30
C VAL A 3 -5.06 19.60 -0.44
N ARG A 4 -4.88 19.09 -1.65
CA ARG A 4 -4.74 17.65 -1.85
C ARG A 4 -3.32 17.27 -1.43
N SER A 5 -3.17 16.64 -0.27
CA SER A 5 -1.94 15.98 0.09
C SER A 5 -1.59 14.99 -1.02
N THR A 6 -0.38 15.09 -1.56
CA THR A 6 0.18 14.11 -2.48
C THR A 6 0.52 12.87 -1.66
N ASP A 7 -0.50 12.09 -1.30
CA ASP A 7 -0.28 10.76 -0.74
C ASP A 7 0.53 9.96 -1.77
N LYS A 8 1.57 9.27 -1.30
CA LYS A 8 2.48 8.48 -2.15
C LYS A 8 1.74 7.25 -2.67
N ARG A 9 0.94 7.43 -3.71
CA ARG A 9 0.19 6.35 -4.35
C ARG A 9 1.09 5.64 -5.33
N ILE A 10 1.39 4.38 -5.06
CA ILE A 10 2.04 3.50 -6.03
C ILE A 10 0.98 2.85 -6.93
N THR A 11 1.27 2.78 -8.22
CA THR A 11 0.42 2.20 -9.24
C THR A 11 0.94 0.84 -9.68
N ALA A 12 0.09 0.03 -10.31
CA ALA A 12 0.48 -1.29 -10.80
C ALA A 12 1.67 -1.25 -11.81
N PRO A 13 1.77 -0.29 -12.75
CA PRO A 13 2.96 -0.14 -13.58
C PRO A 13 4.24 0.16 -12.79
N GLU A 14 4.16 0.99 -11.75
CA GLU A 14 5.31 1.33 -10.88
C GLU A 14 5.76 0.13 -10.05
N VAL A 15 4.82 -0.66 -9.52
CA VAL A 15 5.09 -1.96 -8.88
C VAL A 15 5.88 -2.87 -9.82
N ARG A 16 5.45 -2.99 -11.08
CA ARG A 16 6.15 -3.80 -12.08
C ARG A 16 7.54 -3.24 -12.39
N ALA A 17 7.68 -1.93 -12.49
CA ALA A 17 8.97 -1.27 -12.78
C ALA A 17 10.01 -1.47 -11.68
N ARG A 18 9.59 -1.65 -10.41
CA ARG A 18 10.50 -1.95 -9.28
C ARG A 18 11.00 -3.40 -9.23
N LYS A 19 10.50 -4.29 -10.10
CA LYS A 19 10.93 -5.68 -10.11
C LYS A 19 12.43 -5.81 -10.40
N GLY A 20 13.16 -6.41 -9.46
CA GLY A 20 14.63 -6.55 -9.52
C GLY A 20 15.41 -5.32 -9.05
N ALA A 21 14.73 -4.27 -8.57
CA ALA A 21 15.32 -3.08 -7.98
C ALA A 21 15.03 -3.05 -6.46
N GLU A 22 14.50 -1.94 -5.94
CA GLU A 22 14.16 -1.79 -4.53
C GLU A 22 12.96 -2.68 -4.13
N PRO A 23 13.11 -3.58 -3.13
CA PRO A 23 12.02 -4.41 -2.62
C PRO A 23 10.80 -3.58 -2.19
N LEU A 24 9.62 -4.15 -2.39
CA LEU A 24 8.35 -3.54 -1.97
C LEU A 24 7.96 -4.04 -0.58
N VAL A 25 7.39 -3.15 0.24
CA VAL A 25 6.78 -3.51 1.52
C VAL A 25 5.30 -3.84 1.31
N GLY A 26 4.93 -5.11 1.53
CA GLY A 26 3.55 -5.58 1.49
C GLY A 26 3.04 -5.92 2.89
N LEU A 27 1.90 -5.35 3.29
CA LEU A 27 1.24 -5.65 4.57
C LEU A 27 -0.21 -6.09 4.36
N THR A 28 -0.73 -6.93 5.25
CA THR A 28 -2.15 -7.31 5.23
C THR A 28 -2.97 -6.38 6.11
N ALA A 29 -4.14 -5.95 5.64
CA ALA A 29 -5.11 -5.25 6.46
C ALA A 29 -6.53 -5.69 6.08
N TYR A 30 -7.40 -5.80 7.09
CA TYR A 30 -8.76 -6.34 6.93
C TYR A 30 -9.84 -5.39 7.45
N SER A 31 -9.44 -4.23 7.97
CA SER A 31 -10.33 -3.17 8.40
C SER A 31 -9.79 -1.84 7.93
N ALA A 32 -10.68 -0.85 7.76
CA ALA A 32 -10.28 0.50 7.37
C ALA A 32 -9.32 1.15 8.38
N LEU A 33 -9.50 0.88 9.68
CA LEU A 33 -8.63 1.40 10.73
C LEU A 33 -7.21 0.81 10.63
N THR A 34 -7.10 -0.51 10.45
CA THR A 34 -5.80 -1.17 10.27
C THR A 34 -5.12 -0.69 8.98
N ALA A 35 -5.87 -0.55 7.88
CA ALA A 35 -5.36 -0.02 6.62
C ALA A 35 -4.78 1.40 6.80
N HIS A 36 -5.48 2.28 7.51
CA HIS A 36 -5.01 3.63 7.79
C HIS A 36 -3.70 3.66 8.61
N LEU A 37 -3.55 2.76 9.59
CA LEU A 37 -2.33 2.66 10.39
C LEU A 37 -1.11 2.24 9.55
N VAL A 38 -1.31 1.32 8.60
CA VAL A 38 -0.22 0.76 7.80
C VAL A 38 0.05 1.54 6.50
N ASP A 39 -0.83 2.46 6.10
CA ASP A 39 -0.75 3.20 4.83
C ASP A 39 0.58 3.97 4.68
N GLN A 40 1.10 4.51 5.78
CA GLN A 40 2.39 5.23 5.80
C GLN A 40 3.63 4.31 5.70
N HIS A 41 3.44 2.99 5.84
CA HIS A 41 4.52 2.00 5.93
C HIS A 41 4.51 0.97 4.79
N ALA A 42 3.36 0.76 4.13
CA ALA A 42 3.20 -0.21 3.07
C ALA A 42 3.26 0.45 1.69
N ASP A 43 3.95 -0.19 0.74
CA ASP A 43 3.76 0.12 -0.69
C ASP A 43 2.43 -0.50 -1.17
N VAL A 44 2.08 -1.70 -0.70
CA VAL A 44 0.86 -2.41 -1.09
C VAL A 44 0.16 -3.01 0.12
N ILE A 45 -1.15 -2.84 0.21
CA ILE A 45 -2.01 -3.51 1.21
C ILE A 45 -2.73 -4.68 0.55
N LEU A 46 -2.55 -5.89 1.09
CA LEU A 46 -3.22 -7.10 0.62
C LEU A 46 -4.37 -7.49 1.56
N VAL A 47 -5.57 -7.63 1.00
CA VAL A 47 -6.69 -8.27 1.69
C VAL A 47 -6.66 -9.75 1.31
N GLY A 48 -6.10 -10.58 2.19
CA GLY A 48 -6.06 -12.04 2.01
C GLY A 48 -7.34 -12.73 2.50
N ASP A 49 -7.41 -14.05 2.34
CA ASP A 49 -8.45 -14.93 2.86
C ASP A 49 -8.11 -15.53 4.24
N ASN A 50 -6.99 -15.10 4.84
CA ASN A 50 -6.43 -15.70 6.05
C ASN A 50 -7.25 -15.48 7.35
N LEU A 51 -8.25 -14.60 7.35
CA LEU A 51 -9.18 -14.46 8.47
C LEU A 51 -10.31 -15.47 8.29
N ALA A 52 -10.25 -16.54 9.10
CA ALA A 52 -11.36 -17.45 9.33
C ALA A 52 -12.39 -16.84 10.30
#